data_AF-A0A8I2FWG7-F1
#
_entry.id   AF-A0A8I2FWG7-F1
#
_cell.length_a   1.000
_cell.length_b   1.000
_cell.length_c   1.000
_cell.angle_alpha   90.00
_cell.angle_beta   90.00
_cell.angle_gamma   90.00
#
_symmetry.space_group_name_H-M   'P 1'
#
loop_
_entity.id
_entity.type
_entity.pdbx_description
1 polymer ?
#
loop_
_entity_poly.entity_id
_entity_poly.type
_entity_poly.pdbx_seq_one_letter_code
_entity_poly.pdbx_strand_id
1 'polypeptide(L)' 'MLTEVKFKKPIDVSEADAKLYLAVKLFEEHRVSLEKASEIAEYPLDKFIELLSGKNIPVIDYPVEDLKEDILNA' A
#
# COMPACT_ATOMS: atom_id res chain seq x y z
N MET A 1 -10.85 19.91 -10.52
CA MET A 1 -11.96 20.30 -9.62
C MET A 1 -11.87 19.41 -8.39
N LEU A 2 -11.89 19.98 -7.18
CA LEU A 2 -11.98 19.19 -5.95
C LEU A 2 -13.45 18.82 -5.72
N THR A 3 -13.79 17.55 -5.86
CA THR A 3 -15.11 17.02 -5.51
C THR A 3 -15.15 16.71 -4.01
N GLU A 4 -16.04 17.37 -3.29
CA GLU A 4 -16.25 17.15 -1.86
C GLU A 4 -17.15 15.91 -1.63
N VAL A 5 -16.75 15.03 -0.72
CA VAL A 5 -17.56 13.89 -0.28
C VAL A 5 -18.15 14.22 1.10
N LYS A 6 -19.49 14.25 1.22
CA LYS A 6 -20.19 14.50 2.48
C LYS A 6 -20.72 13.20 3.06
N PHE A 7 -20.29 12.87 4.28
CA PHE A 7 -20.81 11.73 5.03
C PHE A 7 -21.98 12.17 5.92
N LYS A 8 -23.07 11.37 5.97
CA LYS A 8 -24.23 11.66 6.83
C LYS A 8 -23.94 11.57 8.32
N LYS A 9 -22.86 10.88 8.70
CA LYS A 9 -22.37 10.70 10.07
C LYS A 9 -20.84 10.77 10.06
N PRO A 10 -20.20 11.16 11.18
CA PRO A 10 -18.75 11.03 11.31
C PRO A 10 -18.34 9.58 11.03
N ILE A 11 -17.28 9.42 10.24
CA ILE A 11 -16.61 8.14 10.14
C ILE A 11 -15.76 8.02 11.41
N ASP A 12 -16.07 7.03 12.23
CA ASP A 12 -15.21 6.66 13.34
C ASP A 12 -14.09 5.78 12.80
N VAL A 13 -12.87 6.29 12.86
CA VAL A 13 -11.67 5.62 12.39
C VAL A 13 -10.59 5.86 13.42
N SER A 14 -9.89 4.80 13.83
CA SER A 14 -8.76 4.96 14.74
C SER A 14 -7.62 5.70 14.02
N GLU A 15 -6.76 6.38 14.78
CA GLU A 15 -5.56 7.02 14.20
C GLU A 15 -4.67 5.99 13.47
N ALA A 16 -4.55 4.78 14.04
CA ALA A 16 -3.80 3.69 13.45
C ALA A 16 -4.37 3.26 12.09
N ASP A 17 -5.69 3.12 11.99
CA ASP A 17 -6.37 2.79 10.74
C ASP A 17 -6.22 3.91 9.71
N ALA A 18 -6.33 5.17 10.13
CA ALA A 18 -6.15 6.32 9.23
C ALA A 18 -4.73 6.36 8.64
N LYS A 19 -3.70 6.17 9.48
CA LYS A 19 -2.29 6.09 9.06
C LYS A 19 -2.07 4.93 8.10
N LEU A 20 -2.61 3.75 8.43
CA LEU A 20 -2.51 2.57 7.59
C LEU A 20 -3.15 2.79 6.22
N TYR A 21 -4.39 3.29 6.16
CA TYR A 21 -5.07 3.53 4.90
C TYR A 21 -4.35 4.57 4.04
N LEU A 22 -3.83 5.64 4.66
CA LEU A 22 -3.06 6.64 3.95
C LEU A 22 -1.74 6.07 3.41
N ALA A 23 -1.00 5.33 4.23
CA ALA A 23 0.27 4.70 3.83
C ALA A 23 0.09 3.76 2.65
N VAL A 24 -0.91 2.87 2.73
CA VAL A 24 -1.26 1.94 1.65
C VAL A 24 -1.58 2.73 0.38
N LYS A 25 -2.39 3.79 0.47
CA LYS A 25 -2.80 4.54 -0.72
C LYS A 25 -1.64 5.28 -1.37
N LEU A 26 -0.76 5.88 -0.56
CA LEU A 26 0.43 6.57 -1.06
C LEU A 26 1.42 5.60 -1.73
N PHE A 27 1.52 4.37 -1.21
CA PHE A 27 2.33 3.31 -1.83
C PHE A 27 1.76 2.86 -3.16
N GLU A 28 0.45 2.56 -3.22
CA GLU A 28 -0.24 2.20 -4.48
C GLU A 28 -0.12 3.27 -5.56
N GLU A 29 -0.10 4.55 -5.17
CA GLU A 29 0.08 5.68 -6.08
C GLU A 29 1.57 5.94 -6.43
N HIS A 30 2.49 5.08 -5.98
CA HIS A 30 3.95 5.21 -6.13
C HIS A 30 4.51 6.55 -5.61
N ARG A 31 3.82 7.17 -4.65
CA ARG A 31 4.22 8.46 -4.05
C ARG A 31 5.25 8.32 -2.94
N VAL A 32 5.33 7.13 -2.35
CA VAL A 32 6.30 6.75 -1.33
C VAL A 32 6.81 5.34 -1.61
N SER A 33 8.01 5.02 -1.13
CA SER A 33 8.53 3.65 -1.18
C SER A 33 7.78 2.74 -0.19
N LEU A 34 7.92 1.43 -0.35
CA LEU A 34 7.38 0.43 0.57
C LEU A 34 7.84 0.65 2.01
N GLU A 35 9.14 0.88 2.21
CA GLU A 35 9.73 1.20 3.52
C GLU A 35 9.14 2.47 4.12
N LYS A 36 8.95 3.51 3.30
CA LYS A 36 8.39 4.76 3.77
C LYS A 36 6.92 4.62 4.14
N ALA A 37 6.16 3.80 3.41
CA ALA A 37 4.79 3.46 3.75
C ALA A 37 4.70 2.69 5.07
N SER A 38 5.59 1.71 5.31
CA SER A 38 5.60 1.00 6.59
C SER A 38 5.90 1.92 7.78
N GLU A 39 6.79 2.90 7.60
CA GLU A 39 7.04 3.92 8.63
C GLU A 39 5.81 4.79 8.91
N ILE A 40 5.10 5.25 7.88
CA ILE A 40 3.88 6.07 8.02
C ILE A 40 2.79 5.28 8.74
N ALA A 41 2.66 4.00 8.43
CA ALA A 41 1.71 3.11 9.09
C ALA A 41 2.11 2.75 10.53
N GLU A 42 3.37 3.00 10.93
CA GLU A 42 3.98 2.55 12.19
C GLU A 42 4.06 1.03 12.32
N TYR A 43 4.30 0.34 11.20
CA TYR A 43 4.49 -1.12 11.15
C TYR A 43 5.96 -1.47 10.88
N PRO A 44 6.47 -2.55 11.48
CA PRO A 44 7.65 -3.24 10.96
C PRO A 44 7.47 -3.58 9.48
N LEU A 45 8.53 -3.45 8.69
CA LEU A 45 8.48 -3.65 7.23
C LEU A 45 7.90 -5.01 6.84
N ASP A 46 8.36 -6.09 7.49
CA ASP A 46 7.87 -7.46 7.29
C ASP A 46 6.37 -7.61 7.55
N LYS A 47 5.87 -6.96 8.61
CA LYS A 47 4.44 -6.94 8.94
C LYS A 47 3.60 -6.11 7.97
N PHE A 48 4.17 -5.04 7.45
CA PHE A 48 3.51 -4.25 6.42
C PHE A 48 3.37 -5.03 5.11
N ILE A 49 4.41 -5.77 4.71
CA ILE A 49 4.41 -6.65 3.52
C ILE A 49 3.36 -7.76 3.65
N GLU A 50 3.29 -8.42 4.81
CA GLU A 50 2.29 -9.45 5.11
C GLU A 50 0.86 -8.88 4.99
N LEU A 51 0.65 -7.67 5.50
CA LEU A 51 -0.64 -6.98 5.44
C LEU A 51 -1.05 -6.63 4.00
N LEU A 52 -0.12 -6.11 3.18
CA LEU A 52 -0.39 -5.80 1.77
C LEU A 52 -0.74 -7.08 0.99
N SER A 53 0.00 -8.16 1.22
CA SER A 53 -0.23 -9.47 0.60
C SER A 53 -1.63 -10.00 0.93
N GLY A 54 -2.06 -9.92 2.20
CA GLY A 54 -3.40 -10.29 2.62
C GLY A 54 -4.53 -9.44 2.01
N LYS A 55 -4.22 -8.25 1.49
CA LYS A 55 -5.14 -7.36 0.78
C LYS A 55 -5.06 -7.46 -0.75
N ASN A 56 -4.26 -8.39 -1.29
CA ASN A 56 -3.95 -8.51 -2.73
C ASN A 56 -3.34 -7.23 -3.34
N ILE A 57 -2.59 -6.46 -2.56
CA ILE A 57 -1.88 -5.29 -3.06
C ILE A 57 -0.47 -5.75 -3.45
N PRO A 58 -0.07 -5.62 -4.74
CA PRO A 58 1.25 -6.03 -5.19
C PRO A 58 2.33 -5.24 -4.45
N VAL A 59 3.25 -5.98 -3.81
CA VAL A 59 4.36 -5.39 -3.04
C VAL A 59 5.61 -5.20 -3.91
N ILE A 60 5.68 -5.96 -5.01
CA ILE A 60 6.76 -5.93 -5.98
C ILE A 60 6.15 -5.50 -7.31
N ASP A 61 6.60 -4.34 -7.80
CA ASP A 61 6.43 -3.99 -9.19
C ASP A 61 7.51 -4.79 -9.94
N TYR A 62 7.17 -5.99 -10.41
CA TYR A 62 8.06 -6.71 -11.33
C TYR A 62 8.00 -5.94 -12.66
N PRO A 63 9.06 -5.21 -13.06
CA PRO A 63 9.11 -4.71 -14.42
C PRO A 63 8.96 -5.91 -15.36
N VAL A 64 8.15 -5.76 -16.40
CA VAL A 64 7.77 -6.85 -17.32
C VAL A 64 9.00 -7.49 -17.99
N GLU A 65 10.12 -6.77 -18.02
CA GLU A 65 11.45 -7.24 -18.42
C GLU A 65 12.01 -8.36 -17.52
N ASP A 66 11.77 -8.34 -16.21
CA ASP A 66 12.30 -9.34 -15.26
C ASP A 66 11.48 -10.64 -15.27
N LEU A 67 10.21 -10.58 -15.70
CA LEU A 67 9.34 -11.76 -15.88
C LEU A 67 9.78 -12.69 -17.02
N LYS A 68 10.65 -12.22 -17.92
CA LYS A 68 11.17 -13.05 -19.03
C LYS A 68 12.26 -14.01 -18.58
N GLU A 69 13.06 -13.65 -17.55
CA GLU A 69 14.16 -14.51 -17.10
C GLU A 69 13.69 -15.72 -16.30
N ASP A 70 12.58 -15.59 -15.56
CA ASP A 70 12.01 -16.71 -14.78
C ASP A 70 11.31 -17.78 -15.64
N ILE A 71 10.78 -17.41 -16.82
CA ILE A 71 10.15 -18.37 -17.74
C ILE A 71 11.20 -19.12 -18.59
N LEU A 72 12.37 -18.50 -18.82
CA LEU A 72 13.45 -19.10 -19.62
C LEU A 72 14.27 -20.16 -18.86
N ASN A 73 14.17 -20.19 -17.52
CA ASN A 73 14.90 -21.13 -16.67
C ASN A 73 14.00 -22.23 -16.03
N ALA A 74 12.76 -22.39 -16.51
CA ALA A 74 11.82 -23.43 -16.05
C ALA A 74 11.76 -24.66 -16.98
#